data_AF-A0A239HBM2-F1
#
_entry.id   AF-A0A239HBM2-F1
#
_cell.length_a   1.000
_cell.length_b   1.000
_cell.length_c   1.000
_cell.angle_alpha   90.00
_cell.angle_beta   90.00
_cell.angle_gamma   90.00
#
_symmetry.space_group_name_H-M   'P 1'
#
loop_
_entity.id
_entity.type
_entity.pdbx_description
1 polymer ?
#
loop_
_entity_poly.entity_id
_entity_poly.type
_entity_poly.pdbx_seq_one_letter_code
_entity_poly.pdbx_strand_id
1 'polypeptide(L)'
;MIIYGLKTCDTCRKARKALPGAAFVDVRDDGLPGDVLDDALAQFGEKLLNTRSTTWRGLDDAARALPPADLIRRHPTVMKRPLVVDGARMVLGWDKAAQAALGVTGQETGT
;
A
#
# COMPACT_ATOMS: atom_id res chain seq x y z
N MET A 1 5.23 -12.98 4.78
CA MET A 1 5.06 -11.53 4.58
C MET A 1 5.25 -11.17 3.11
N ILE A 2 4.35 -10.39 2.54
CA ILE A 2 4.45 -9.84 1.19
C ILE A 2 4.24 -8.32 1.27
N ILE A 3 5.09 -7.55 0.61
CA ILE A 3 5.05 -6.10 0.55
C ILE A 3 4.66 -5.70 -0.87
N TYR A 4 3.48 -5.12 -1.01
CA TYR A 4 2.97 -4.54 -2.25
C TYR A 4 3.29 -3.05 -2.27
N GLY A 5 4.02 -2.61 -3.28
CA GLY A 5 4.44 -1.22 -3.36
C GLY A 5 5.10 -0.87 -4.68
N LEU A 6 5.82 0.25 -4.71
CA LEU A 6 6.65 0.63 -5.85
C LEU A 6 8.12 0.50 -5.49
N LYS A 7 8.94 -0.06 -6.40
CA LYS A 7 10.39 -0.15 -6.20
C LYS A 7 11.05 1.22 -6.00
N THR A 8 10.46 2.27 -6.57
CA THR A 8 10.93 3.66 -6.46
C THR A 8 10.46 4.38 -5.19
N CYS A 9 9.67 3.74 -4.33
CA CYS A 9 9.16 4.37 -3.11
C CYS A 9 10.11 4.13 -1.93
N ASP A 10 10.63 5.20 -1.34
CA ASP A 10 11.53 5.16 -0.18
C ASP A 10 10.93 4.43 1.02
N THR A 11 9.64 4.65 1.26
CA THR A 11 8.88 3.99 2.32
C THR A 11 8.83 2.48 2.11
N CYS A 12 8.71 2.00 0.87
CA CYS A 12 8.75 0.58 0.55
C CYS A 12 10.16 -0.01 0.78
N ARG A 13 11.22 0.73 0.47
CA ARG A 13 12.60 0.32 0.78
C ARG A 13 12.83 0.19 2.28
N LYS A 14 12.32 1.13 3.10
CA LYS A 14 12.38 1.05 4.57
C LYS A 14 11.66 -0.21 5.07
N ALA A 15 10.45 -0.46 4.59
CA ALA A 15 9.67 -1.66 4.94
C ALA A 15 10.40 -2.96 4.62
N ARG A 16 10.96 -3.08 3.40
CA ARG A 16 11.76 -4.26 3.00
C ARG A 16 13.00 -4.44 3.86
N LYS A 17 13.67 -3.35 4.24
CA LYS A 17 14.86 -3.41 5.11
C LYS A 17 14.49 -3.89 6.53
N ALA A 18 13.35 -3.46 7.04
CA ALA A 18 12.85 -3.92 8.34
C ALA A 18 12.36 -5.38 8.32
N LEU A 19 11.91 -5.85 7.15
CA LEU A 19 11.35 -7.20 6.95
C LEU A 19 12.21 -7.98 5.96
N PRO A 20 13.41 -8.46 6.36
CA PRO A 20 14.36 -9.10 5.44
C PRO A 20 13.88 -10.43 4.83
N GLY A 21 12.77 -11.00 5.30
CA GLY A 21 12.15 -12.21 4.75
C GLY A 21 10.86 -11.97 3.96
N ALA A 22 10.45 -10.71 3.76
CA ALA A 22 9.22 -10.41 3.03
C ALA A 22 9.44 -10.39 1.52
N ALA A 23 8.55 -11.03 0.76
CA ALA A 23 8.52 -10.89 -0.70
C ALA A 23 8.08 -9.48 -1.07
N PHE A 24 8.59 -8.92 -2.17
CA PHE A 24 8.20 -7.60 -2.65
C PHE A 24 7.59 -7.71 -4.04
N VAL A 25 6.39 -7.17 -4.20
CA VAL A 25 5.64 -7.13 -5.46
C VAL A 25 5.48 -5.68 -5.89
N ASP A 26 5.92 -5.38 -7.11
CA ASP A 26 5.76 -4.05 -7.68
C ASP A 26 4.37 -3.92 -8.31
N VAL A 27 3.47 -3.19 -7.66
CA VAL A 27 2.07 -3.07 -8.12
C VAL A 27 1.92 -2.26 -9.41
N ARG A 28 2.96 -1.56 -9.87
CA ARG A 28 2.93 -0.84 -11.15
C ARG A 28 3.28 -1.77 -12.31
N ASP A 29 4.14 -2.75 -12.08
CA ASP A 29 4.61 -3.69 -13.11
C ASP A 29 3.74 -4.96 -13.13
N ASP A 30 3.54 -5.55 -11.95
CA ASP A 30 2.84 -6.82 -11.75
C ASP A 30 1.34 -6.63 -11.49
N GLY A 31 0.94 -5.41 -11.09
CA GLY A 31 -0.41 -5.14 -10.61
C GLY A 31 -0.63 -5.61 -9.17
N LEU A 32 -1.84 -5.38 -8.66
CA LEU A 32 -2.26 -5.93 -7.36
C LEU A 32 -3.23 -7.09 -7.60
N PRO A 33 -3.03 -8.27 -6.96
CA PRO A 33 -3.96 -9.39 -7.10
C PRO A 33 -5.36 -8.98 -6.66
N GLY A 34 -6.38 -9.49 -7.35
CA GLY A 34 -7.77 -9.17 -7.05
C GLY A 34 -8.18 -9.55 -5.62
N ASP A 35 -7.77 -10.72 -5.17
CA ASP A 35 -8.05 -11.23 -3.82
C ASP A 35 -7.43 -10.34 -2.74
N VAL A 36 -6.17 -9.92 -2.92
CA VAL A 36 -5.47 -9.03 -1.98
C VAL A 36 -6.09 -7.63 -1.96
N LEU A 37 -6.53 -7.14 -3.13
CA LEU A 37 -7.23 -5.86 -3.23
C LEU A 37 -8.55 -5.89 -2.47
N ASP A 38 -9.34 -6.97 -2.63
CA ASP A 38 -10.62 -7.12 -1.96
C ASP A 38 -10.44 -7.19 -0.44
N ASP A 39 -9.48 -7.99 0.04
CA ASP A 39 -9.16 -8.12 1.46
C ASP A 39 -8.67 -6.79 2.06
N ALA A 40 -7.79 -6.08 1.33
CA ALA A 40 -7.33 -4.76 1.74
C ALA A 40 -8.46 -3.73 1.76
N LEU A 41 -9.42 -3.80 0.84
CA LEU A 41 -10.59 -2.92 0.83
C LEU A 41 -11.59 -3.28 1.92
N ALA A 42 -11.78 -4.55 2.23
CA ALA A 42 -12.60 -4.98 3.35
C ALA A 42 -12.02 -4.44 4.68
N GLN A 43 -10.69 -4.41 4.81
CA GLN A 43 -10.03 -3.96 6.04
C GLN A 43 -9.85 -2.43 6.12
N PHE A 44 -9.44 -1.77 5.03
CA PHE A 44 -9.08 -0.34 5.02
C PHE A 44 -10.08 0.56 4.30
N GLY A 45 -10.89 0.00 3.40
CA GLY A 45 -11.80 0.74 2.53
C GLY A 45 -11.10 1.86 1.77
N GLU A 46 -11.66 3.06 1.84
CA GLU A 46 -11.14 4.25 1.17
C GLU A 46 -9.75 4.68 1.66
N LYS A 47 -9.31 4.25 2.86
CA LYS A 47 -7.97 4.58 3.36
C LYS A 47 -6.87 3.98 2.47
N LEU A 48 -7.18 2.92 1.72
CA LEU A 48 -6.31 2.30 0.73
C LEU A 48 -5.97 3.26 -0.42
N LEU A 49 -6.79 4.28 -0.67
CA LEU A 49 -6.52 5.32 -1.66
C LEU A 49 -5.69 6.44 -1.03
N ASN A 50 -4.61 6.82 -1.70
CA ASN A 50 -3.82 7.97 -1.30
C ASN A 50 -4.37 9.24 -1.97
N THR A 51 -5.35 9.86 -1.32
CA THR A 51 -5.94 11.14 -1.74
C THR A 51 -4.95 12.31 -1.80
N ARG A 52 -3.74 12.15 -1.22
CA ARG A 52 -2.67 13.14 -1.28
C ARG A 52 -1.71 12.94 -2.45
N SER A 53 -1.82 11.84 -3.20
CA SER A 53 -0.94 11.58 -4.35
C SER A 53 -1.20 12.53 -5.52
N THR A 54 -0.16 12.80 -6.30
CA THR A 54 -0.27 13.51 -7.58
C THR A 54 -1.21 12.79 -8.55
N THR A 55 -1.19 11.45 -8.56
CA THR A 55 -2.16 10.65 -9.33
C THR A 55 -3.59 11.01 -8.95
N TRP A 56 -3.95 10.99 -7.65
CA TRP A 56 -5.30 11.35 -7.20
C TRP A 56 -5.69 12.78 -7.59
N ARG A 57 -4.77 13.74 -7.42
CA ARG A 57 -5.02 15.13 -7.80
C ARG A 57 -5.24 15.30 -9.30
N GLY A 58 -4.61 14.46 -10.12
CA GLY A 58 -4.80 14.43 -11.58
C GLY A 58 -6.02 13.64 -12.05
N LEU A 59 -6.75 12.97 -11.15
CA LEU A 59 -8.01 12.32 -11.49
C LEU A 59 -9.15 13.34 -11.53
N ASP A 60 -9.98 13.26 -12.57
CA ASP A 60 -11.26 13.95 -12.66
C ASP A 60 -12.29 13.41 -11.66
N ASP A 61 -13.34 14.19 -11.42
CA ASP A 61 -14.39 13.87 -10.46
C ASP A 61 -15.09 12.53 -10.77
N ALA A 62 -15.35 12.26 -12.06
CA ALA A 62 -15.91 11.00 -12.52
C ALA A 62 -15.04 9.78 -12.18
N ALA A 63 -13.71 9.93 -12.23
CA ALA A 63 -12.80 8.87 -11.82
C ALA A 63 -12.80 8.71 -10.29
N ARG A 64 -12.83 9.81 -9.54
CA ARG A 64 -12.91 9.77 -8.06
C ARG A 64 -14.21 9.17 -7.54
N ALA A 65 -15.28 9.21 -8.33
CA ALA A 65 -16.55 8.55 -8.02
C ALA A 65 -16.54 7.02 -8.28
N LEU A 66 -15.52 6.49 -8.96
CA LEU A 66 -15.38 5.04 -9.16
C LEU A 66 -15.03 4.33 -7.85
N PRO A 67 -15.41 3.05 -7.71
CA PRO A 67 -15.04 2.29 -6.54
C PRO A 67 -13.51 2.17 -6.41
N PRO A 68 -12.97 2.18 -5.17
CA PRO A 68 -11.54 2.12 -4.92
C PRO A 68 -10.82 0.97 -5.63
N ALA A 69 -11.49 -0.18 -5.76
CA ALA A 69 -10.96 -1.34 -6.47
C ALA A 69 -10.65 -1.02 -7.94
N ASP A 70 -11.60 -0.40 -8.64
CA ASP A 70 -11.45 -0.05 -10.05
C ASP A 70 -10.41 1.04 -10.25
N LEU A 71 -10.37 2.01 -9.34
CA LEU A 71 -9.35 3.06 -9.31
C LEU A 71 -7.94 2.49 -9.14
N ILE A 72 -7.73 1.57 -8.21
CA ILE A 72 -6.42 0.96 -7.97
C ILE A 72 -6.04 0.05 -9.14
N ARG A 73 -6.99 -0.66 -9.75
CA ARG A 73 -6.74 -1.48 -10.95
C ARG A 73 -6.32 -0.63 -12.15
N ARG A 74 -7.00 0.49 -12.39
CA ARG A 74 -6.69 1.42 -13.50
C ARG A 74 -5.43 2.24 -13.23
N HIS A 75 -5.25 2.64 -11.98
CA HIS A 75 -4.19 3.53 -11.53
C HIS A 75 -3.52 2.97 -10.27
N PRO A 76 -2.70 1.91 -10.36
CA PRO A 76 -2.07 1.30 -9.18
C PRO A 76 -1.21 2.28 -8.37
N THR A 77 -0.80 3.39 -8.99
CA THR A 77 -0.04 4.44 -8.32
C THR A 77 -0.85 5.26 -7.31
N VAL A 78 -2.19 5.24 -7.39
CA VAL A 78 -3.11 5.91 -6.44
C VAL A 78 -3.24 5.18 -5.11
N MET A 79 -2.87 3.91 -5.08
CA MET A 79 -2.85 3.10 -3.86
C MET A 79 -1.89 3.71 -2.83
N LYS A 80 -2.30 3.67 -1.56
CA LYS A 80 -1.45 4.00 -0.42
C LYS A 80 -0.46 2.87 -0.20
N ARG A 81 0.83 3.21 -0.10
CA ARG A 81 1.94 2.27 -0.11
C ARG A 81 2.89 2.53 1.06
N PRO A 82 3.63 1.51 1.52
CA PRO A 82 3.50 0.09 1.17
C PRO A 82 2.24 -0.55 1.78
N LEU A 83 1.64 -1.54 1.11
CA LEU A 83 0.69 -2.46 1.72
C LEU A 83 1.46 -3.72 2.10
N VAL A 84 1.49 -4.07 3.38
CA VAL A 84 2.19 -5.27 3.87
C VAL A 84 1.18 -6.27 4.37
N VAL A 85 1.29 -7.51 3.87
CA VAL A 85 0.42 -8.62 4.19
C VAL A 85 1.23 -9.69 4.90
N ASP A 86 0.83 -10.02 6.12
CA ASP A 86 1.41 -11.05 6.98
C ASP A 86 0.35 -12.04 7.43
N GLY A 87 0.11 -13.07 6.62
CA GLY A 87 -0.97 -14.03 6.86
C GLY A 87 -2.32 -13.32 6.86
N ALA A 88 -3.01 -13.35 8.01
CA ALA A 88 -4.30 -12.68 8.21
C ALA A 88 -4.17 -11.20 8.63
N ARG A 89 -2.95 -10.67 8.80
CA ARG A 89 -2.73 -9.27 9.17
C ARG A 89 -2.33 -8.47 7.94
N MET A 90 -3.04 -7.38 7.68
CA MET A 90 -2.60 -6.38 6.72
C MET A 90 -2.31 -5.07 7.43
N VAL A 91 -1.28 -4.35 6.97
CA VAL A 91 -1.00 -2.98 7.40
C VAL A 91 -0.80 -2.09 6.18
N LEU A 92 -1.26 -0.85 6.32
CA LEU A 92 -1.23 0.13 5.25
C LEU A 92 -0.29 1.29 5.59
N GLY A 93 0.67 1.56 4.73
CA GLY A 93 1.75 2.50 4.99
C GLY A 93 2.88 1.89 5.79
N TRP A 94 3.84 2.71 6.18
CA TRP A 94 4.98 2.30 7.01
C TRP A 94 5.21 3.24 8.19
N ASP A 95 4.10 3.67 8.79
CA ASP A 95 4.12 4.52 9.99
C ASP A 95 4.41 3.68 11.25
N LYS A 96 4.65 4.34 12.38
CA LYS A 96 4.90 3.67 13.67
C LYS A 96 3.83 2.64 14.04
N ALA A 97 2.57 2.92 13.71
CA ALA A 97 1.46 1.99 13.95
C ALA A 97 1.57 0.72 13.10
N ALA A 98 1.93 0.83 11.82
CA ALA A 98 2.14 -0.32 10.93
C ALA A 98 3.32 -1.16 11.40
N GLN A 99 4.42 -0.52 11.80
CA GLN A 99 5.60 -1.20 12.35
C GLN A 99 5.27 -1.94 13.65
N ALA A 100 4.57 -1.30 14.58
CA ALA A 100 4.16 -1.91 15.84
C ALA A 100 3.23 -3.12 15.61
N ALA A 101 2.28 -3.02 14.67
CA ALA A 101 1.39 -4.12 14.32
C ALA A 101 2.13 -5.35 13.72
N LEU A 102 3.28 -5.11 13.08
CA LEU A 102 4.16 -6.15 12.55
C LEU A 102 5.28 -6.57 13.52
N GLY A 103 5.30 -6.02 14.74
CA GLY A 103 6.35 -6.31 15.72
C GLY A 103 7.73 -5.76 15.36
N VAL A 104 7.80 -4.78 14.45
CA VAL A 104 9.04 -4.08 14.09
C VAL A 104 9.33 -3.04 15.17
N THR A 105 10.29 -3.33 16.05
CA THR A 105 10.74 -2.40 17.08
C THR A 105 11.87 -1.52 16.54
N GLY A 106 11.66 -0.20 16.46
CA GLY A 106 12.76 0.77 16.41
C GLY A 106 13.25 1.21 15.01
N GLN A 107 12.36 1.63 14.11
CA GLN A 107 12.80 2.47 12.99
C GLN A 107 12.13 3.84 13.03
N GLU A 108 12.93 4.85 13.38
CA GLU A 108 12.57 6.26 13.31
C GLU A 108 12.19 6.61 11.87
N THR A 109 10.90 6.70 11.58
CA THR A 109 10.42 7.35 10.36
C THR A 109 10.65 8.84 10.54
N GLY A 110 11.85 9.30 10.15
CA GLY A 110 12.16 10.72 10.02
C GLY A 110 11.08 11.41 9.20
N THR A 111 10.45 12.39 9.83
CA THR A 111 9.44 13.32 9.33
C THR A 111 9.91 14.07 8.10
#